data_AF-A0A2J7R043-F1
#
_entry.id   AF-A0A2J7R043-F1
#
_cell.length_a   1.000
_cell.length_b   1.000
_cell.length_c   1.000
_cell.angle_alpha   90.00
_cell.angle_beta   90.00
_cell.angle_gamma   90.00
#
_symmetry.space_group_name_H-M   'P 1'
#
loop_
_entity.id
_entity.type
_entity.pdbx_description
1 polymer ?
#
loop_
_entity_poly.entity_id
_entity_poly.type
_entity_poly.pdbx_seq_one_letter_code
_entity_poly.pdbx_strand_id
1 'polypeptide(L)'
;MAAMKDLKKCISSYIQDLPLDGDLTLESSRGKRQGHMCMDFLQSIDQTGELTDTSAIPVDVVKYERNVRAERSSRVLDETRYLEFVNARRASFIISPKSALKFREWLRMRSDGNSETPKISSVTYDLLGYMAYETVAQIVDLALLVRQDNLACPGAPFSWYMPATGYSTGHSLDSRQIESAGPLTPAEIREALRRYWTSPIGPAALFTRNTLSHVHTHVLSC
;
A
#
# COMPACT_ATOMS: atom_id res chain seq x y z
N MET A 1 45.08 -12.58 -4.56
CA MET A 1 44.39 -13.58 -3.71
C MET A 1 44.78 -13.56 -2.23
N ALA A 2 45.91 -12.99 -1.81
CA ALA A 2 46.30 -12.88 -0.39
C ALA A 2 45.46 -11.83 0.38
N ALA A 3 45.31 -10.63 -0.17
CA ALA A 3 44.59 -9.52 0.49
C ALA A 3 43.12 -9.81 0.86
N MET A 4 42.43 -10.65 0.08
CA MET A 4 41.04 -11.03 0.36
C MET A 4 40.94 -12.02 1.55
N LYS A 5 41.98 -12.83 1.78
CA LYS A 5 42.06 -13.74 2.93
C LYS A 5 42.36 -12.98 4.21
N ASP A 6 43.18 -11.94 4.12
CA ASP A 6 43.53 -11.08 5.26
C ASP A 6 42.31 -10.23 5.70
N LEU A 7 41.53 -9.73 4.74
CA LEU A 7 40.27 -9.03 5.02
C LEU A 7 39.26 -9.94 5.74
N LYS A 8 39.10 -11.18 5.27
CA LYS A 8 38.21 -12.17 5.89
C LYS A 8 38.64 -12.51 7.32
N LYS A 9 39.94 -12.59 7.57
CA LYS A 9 40.51 -12.85 8.90
C LYS A 9 40.26 -11.67 9.86
N CYS A 10 40.38 -10.44 9.38
CA CYS A 10 40.17 -9.23 10.18
C CYS A 10 38.69 -9.03 10.56
N ILE A 11 37.77 -9.33 9.63
CA ILE A 11 36.32 -9.31 9.92
C ILE A 11 35.95 -10.40 10.93
N SER A 12 36.52 -11.60 10.79
CA SER A 12 36.25 -12.71 11.70
C SER A 12 36.76 -12.44 13.12
N SER A 13 37.90 -11.76 13.28
CA SER A 13 38.39 -11.39 14.61
C SER A 13 37.53 -10.31 15.25
N TYR A 14 37.04 -9.33 14.46
CA TYR A 14 36.19 -8.26 14.99
C TYR A 14 34.82 -8.74 15.47
N ILE A 15 34.24 -9.74 14.80
CA ILE A 15 32.95 -10.34 15.22
C ILE A 15 33.08 -11.14 16.53
N GLN A 16 34.28 -11.67 16.82
CA GLN A 16 34.51 -12.53 17.97
C GLN A 16 34.74 -11.74 19.28
N ASP A 17 35.13 -10.47 19.18
CA ASP A 17 35.50 -9.62 20.33
C ASP A 17 34.40 -8.62 20.76
N LEU A 18 33.24 -8.58 20.10
CA LEU A 18 32.10 -7.79 20.58
C LEU A 18 31.33 -8.56 21.68
N PRO A 19 31.23 -8.04 22.92
CA PRO A 19 30.34 -8.59 23.92
C PRO A 19 28.91 -8.18 23.55
N LEU A 20 28.24 -9.04 22.79
CA LEU A 20 26.80 -8.95 22.57
C LEU A 20 26.12 -9.87 23.59
N ASP A 21 25.79 -9.29 24.74
CA ASP A 21 24.74 -9.83 25.62
C ASP A 21 23.43 -9.82 24.83
N GLY A 22 23.12 -10.96 24.22
CA GLY A 22 21.97 -11.14 23.37
C GLY A 22 22.06 -12.52 22.74
N ASP A 23 21.53 -13.51 23.45
CA ASP A 23 21.41 -14.92 23.08
C ASP A 23 21.07 -15.12 21.59
N LEU A 24 22.11 -15.26 20.78
CA LEU A 24 22.08 -15.83 19.44
C LEU A 24 22.75 -17.19 19.52
N THR A 25 22.13 -18.12 20.26
CA THR A 25 22.41 -19.54 20.12
C THR A 25 22.07 -19.97 18.68
N LEU A 26 23.13 -20.03 17.89
CA LEU A 26 23.15 -20.37 16.47
C LEU A 26 22.92 -21.88 16.32
N GLU A 27 21.66 -22.29 16.27
CA GLU A 27 21.25 -23.65 15.92
C GLU A 27 21.75 -24.00 14.49
N SER A 28 22.72 -24.91 14.47
CA SER A 28 23.66 -25.28 13.39
C SER A 28 23.07 -25.86 12.07
N SER A 29 21.78 -25.70 11.82
CA SER A 29 21.13 -26.20 10.60
C SER A 29 20.50 -25.10 9.74
N ARG A 30 20.20 -23.93 10.32
CA ARG A 30 19.53 -22.81 9.62
C ARG A 30 20.51 -21.85 8.95
N GLY A 31 21.76 -21.79 9.43
CA GLY A 31 22.78 -20.85 8.96
C GLY A 31 23.22 -21.03 7.50
N LYS A 32 23.24 -22.26 6.96
CA LYS A 32 23.62 -22.50 5.55
C LYS A 32 22.56 -21.99 4.57
N ARG A 33 21.28 -22.18 4.89
CA ARG A 33 20.16 -21.75 4.06
C ARG A 33 19.99 -20.23 4.09
N GLN A 34 20.20 -19.63 5.26
CA GLN A 34 20.14 -18.18 5.45
C GLN A 34 21.33 -17.46 4.78
N GLY A 35 22.52 -18.06 4.80
CA GLY A 35 23.68 -17.58 4.05
C GLY A 35 23.48 -17.63 2.55
N HIS A 36 22.86 -18.70 2.03
CA HIS A 36 22.53 -18.81 0.61
C HIS A 36 21.52 -17.73 0.19
N MET A 37 20.43 -17.56 0.93
CA MET A 37 19.43 -16.52 0.64
C MET A 37 20.01 -15.09 0.67
N CYS A 38 20.93 -14.81 1.60
CA CYS A 38 21.62 -13.52 1.66
C CYS A 38 22.52 -13.31 0.44
N MET A 39 23.27 -14.34 0.04
CA MET A 39 24.14 -14.26 -1.14
C MET A 39 23.33 -14.15 -2.44
N ASP A 40 22.19 -14.84 -2.54
CA ASP A 40 21.30 -14.76 -3.70
C ASP A 40 20.68 -13.35 -3.81
N PHE A 41 20.29 -12.75 -2.68
CA PHE A 41 19.83 -11.36 -2.64
C PHE A 41 20.93 -10.36 -3.01
N LEU A 42 22.16 -10.55 -2.52
CA LEU A 42 23.28 -9.69 -2.88
C LEU A 42 23.64 -9.81 -4.38
N GLN A 43 23.44 -10.99 -4.97
CA GLN A 43 23.61 -11.20 -6.42
C GLN A 43 22.49 -10.58 -7.25
N SER A 44 21.31 -10.37 -6.66
CA SER A 44 20.22 -9.66 -7.33
C SER A 44 20.37 -8.14 -7.26
N ILE A 45 21.41 -7.59 -6.61
CA ILE A 45 21.71 -6.16 -6.60
C ILE A 45 22.79 -5.88 -7.65
N ASP A 46 22.53 -4.95 -8.55
CA ASP A 46 23.45 -4.53 -9.59
C ASP A 46 24.49 -3.51 -9.07
N GLN A 47 25.40 -3.10 -9.94
CA GLN A 47 26.46 -2.15 -9.63
C GLN A 47 25.98 -0.72 -9.27
N THR A 48 24.72 -0.38 -9.53
CA THR A 48 24.10 0.90 -9.15
C THR A 48 23.46 0.84 -7.77
N GLY A 49 23.34 -0.36 -7.19
CA GLY A 49 22.61 -0.61 -5.95
C GLY A 49 21.13 -0.89 -6.18
N GLU A 50 20.69 -1.04 -7.43
CA GLU A 50 19.31 -1.40 -7.77
C GLU A 50 19.16 -2.91 -7.95
N LEU A 51 17.95 -3.43 -7.74
CA LEU A 51 17.66 -4.85 -7.91
C LEU A 51 17.55 -5.18 -9.42
N THR A 52 18.39 -6.08 -9.90
CA THR A 52 18.55 -6.50 -11.30
C THR A 52 17.25 -7.00 -11.96
N ASP A 53 16.29 -7.50 -11.18
CA ASP A 53 15.01 -8.04 -11.66
C ASP A 53 13.78 -7.27 -11.13
N THR A 54 13.90 -5.95 -11.04
CA THR A 54 12.74 -5.09 -10.70
C THR A 54 11.74 -4.97 -11.85
N SER A 55 12.17 -5.26 -13.09
CA SER A 55 11.31 -5.20 -14.27
C SER A 55 10.14 -6.20 -14.27
N ALA A 56 10.26 -7.29 -13.48
CA ALA A 56 9.22 -8.29 -13.33
C ALA A 56 8.12 -7.90 -12.32
N ILE A 57 8.36 -6.92 -11.44
CA ILE A 57 7.38 -6.49 -10.44
C ILE A 57 6.52 -5.38 -11.07
N PRO A 58 5.21 -5.60 -11.28
CA PRO A 58 4.35 -4.58 -11.84
C PRO A 58 4.32 -3.36 -10.93
N VAL A 59 4.60 -2.19 -11.50
CA VAL A 59 4.51 -0.92 -10.75
C VAL A 59 3.04 -0.64 -10.48
N ASP A 60 2.69 -0.50 -9.20
CA ASP A 60 1.38 0.00 -8.79
C ASP A 60 1.27 1.50 -9.09
N VAL A 61 0.74 1.82 -10.27
CA VAL A 61 0.57 3.20 -10.75
C VAL A 61 -0.34 4.00 -9.82
N VAL A 62 -1.39 3.39 -9.27
CA VAL A 62 -2.34 4.08 -8.39
C VAL A 62 -1.66 4.49 -7.09
N LYS A 63 -0.90 3.58 -6.49
CA LYS A 63 -0.10 3.89 -5.30
C LYS A 63 0.99 4.91 -5.58
N TYR A 64 1.64 4.82 -6.74
CA TYR A 64 2.64 5.80 -7.16
C TYR A 64 2.04 7.21 -7.27
N GLU A 65 0.93 7.38 -7.97
CA GLU A 65 0.24 8.66 -8.10
C GLU A 65 -0.22 9.23 -6.75
N ARG A 66 -0.73 8.37 -5.85
CA ARG A 66 -1.07 8.75 -4.47
C ARG A 66 0.15 9.30 -3.72
N ASN A 67 1.31 8.65 -3.86
CA ASN A 67 2.55 9.11 -3.25
C ASN A 67 3.01 10.46 -3.81
N VAL A 68 2.92 10.65 -5.13
CA VAL A 68 3.26 11.94 -5.78
C VAL A 68 2.35 13.06 -5.29
N ARG A 69 1.02 12.82 -5.18
CA ARG A 69 0.08 13.81 -4.62
C ARG A 69 0.45 14.18 -3.18
N ALA A 70 0.75 13.18 -2.35
CA ALA A 70 1.10 13.40 -0.96
C ALA A 70 2.46 14.10 -0.77
N GLU A 71 3.45 13.82 -1.62
CA GLU A 71 4.72 14.55 -1.62
C GLU A 71 4.51 16.02 -2.02
N ARG A 72 3.67 16.28 -3.03
CA ARG A 72 3.35 17.64 -3.43
C ARG A 72 2.63 18.41 -2.32
N SER A 73 1.72 17.76 -1.60
CA SER A 73 0.98 18.40 -0.50
C SER A 73 1.85 18.67 0.72
N SER A 74 2.86 17.83 0.99
CA SER A 74 3.74 18.00 2.15
C SER A 74 4.67 19.21 2.05
N ARG A 75 5.03 19.65 0.82
CA ARG A 75 5.94 20.78 0.57
C ARG A 75 5.45 22.14 1.09
N VAL A 76 4.16 22.28 1.37
CA VAL A 76 3.55 23.53 1.85
C VAL A 76 3.12 23.47 3.32
N LEU A 77 3.45 22.37 4.02
CA LEU A 77 3.13 22.21 5.43
C LEU A 77 4.15 22.94 6.31
N ASP A 78 3.68 23.52 7.42
CA ASP A 78 4.55 23.96 8.50
C ASP A 78 5.08 22.75 9.30
N GLU A 79 6.03 22.99 10.20
CA GLU A 79 6.68 21.94 10.98
C GLU A 79 5.69 21.05 11.75
N THR A 80 4.72 21.67 12.43
CA THR A 80 3.71 20.97 13.22
C THR A 80 2.82 20.08 12.34
N ARG A 81 2.29 20.63 11.24
CA ARG A 81 1.43 19.87 10.32
C ARG A 81 2.20 18.80 9.57
N TYR A 82 3.48 19.04 9.27
CA TYR A 82 4.32 18.04 8.65
C TYR A 82 4.54 16.84 9.58
N LEU A 83 4.75 17.08 10.88
CA LEU A 83 4.87 16.00 11.87
C LEU A 83 3.58 15.18 11.97
N GLU A 84 2.42 15.86 12.01
CA GLU A 84 1.10 15.19 11.97
C GLU A 84 0.91 14.37 10.69
N PHE A 85 1.29 14.92 9.53
CA PHE A 85 1.24 14.24 8.24
C PHE A 85 2.10 12.97 8.23
N VAL A 86 3.34 13.02 8.73
CA VAL A 86 4.22 11.85 8.82
C VAL A 86 3.62 10.80 9.76
N ASN A 87 3.08 11.21 10.91
CA ASN A 87 2.43 10.30 11.84
C ASN A 87 1.19 9.63 11.23
N ALA A 88 0.36 10.38 10.50
CA ALA A 88 -0.79 9.86 9.79
C ALA A 88 -0.37 8.85 8.70
N ARG A 89 0.71 9.13 7.95
CA ARG A 89 1.25 8.21 6.95
C ARG A 89 1.76 6.90 7.53
N ARG A 90 2.30 6.94 8.75
CA ARG A 90 2.83 5.75 9.45
C ARG A 90 1.73 4.94 10.14
N ALA A 91 0.52 5.47 10.27
CA ALA A 91 -0.59 4.78 10.90
C ALA A 91 -0.91 3.47 10.16
N SER A 92 -1.04 2.38 10.90
CA SER A 92 -1.34 1.05 10.35
C SER A 92 -2.06 0.20 11.40
N PHE A 93 -2.80 -0.80 10.93
CA PHE A 93 -3.51 -1.75 11.80
C PHE A 93 -2.55 -2.54 12.71
N ILE A 94 -1.31 -2.72 12.29
CA ILE A 94 -0.29 -3.55 12.95
C ILE A 94 0.91 -2.75 13.49
N ILE A 95 0.77 -1.42 13.66
CA ILE A 95 1.90 -0.55 14.06
C ILE A 95 2.49 -0.88 15.43
N SER A 96 1.67 -1.38 16.36
CA SER A 96 2.09 -1.72 17.72
C SER A 96 1.62 -3.14 18.07
N PRO A 97 2.29 -3.84 19.01
CA PRO A 97 1.85 -5.15 19.45
C PRO A 97 0.40 -5.16 19.98
N LYS A 98 -0.03 -4.06 20.62
CA LYS A 98 -1.39 -3.91 21.13
C LYS A 98 -2.43 -3.79 20.01
N SER A 99 -2.15 -2.98 18.98
CA SER A 99 -3.05 -2.83 17.83
C SER A 99 -3.07 -4.08 16.95
N ALA A 100 -1.91 -4.71 16.75
CA ALA A 100 -1.80 -5.98 16.02
C ALA A 100 -2.62 -7.09 16.71
N LEU A 101 -2.54 -7.21 18.03
CA LEU A 101 -3.36 -8.18 18.78
C LEU A 101 -4.85 -7.93 18.58
N LYS A 102 -5.31 -6.67 18.70
CA LYS A 102 -6.71 -6.31 18.46
C LYS A 102 -7.16 -6.62 17.04
N PHE A 103 -6.31 -6.35 16.04
CA PHE A 103 -6.60 -6.65 14.64
C PHE A 103 -6.74 -8.16 14.40
N ARG A 104 -5.84 -8.96 14.97
CA ARG A 104 -5.89 -10.43 14.90
C ARG A 104 -7.16 -10.98 15.56
N GLU A 105 -7.53 -10.44 16.71
CA GLU A 105 -8.76 -10.84 17.40
C GLU A 105 -10.00 -10.48 16.59
N TRP A 106 -10.05 -9.26 16.05
CA TRP A 106 -11.15 -8.82 15.19
C TRP A 106 -11.31 -9.70 13.95
N LEU A 107 -10.22 -10.17 13.34
CA LEU A 107 -10.26 -11.12 12.22
C LEU A 107 -10.81 -12.49 12.64
N ARG A 108 -10.47 -12.97 13.84
CA ARG A 108 -10.94 -14.27 14.37
C ARG A 108 -12.42 -14.28 14.70
N MET A 109 -12.94 -13.18 15.26
CA MET A 109 -14.36 -13.02 15.59
C MET A 109 -15.29 -13.14 14.38
N ARG A 110 -14.74 -13.07 13.15
CA ARG A 110 -15.50 -13.16 11.90
C ARG A 110 -15.50 -14.56 11.28
N SER A 111 -14.67 -15.50 11.77
CA SER A 111 -14.76 -16.89 11.32
C SER A 111 -15.80 -17.62 12.18
N ASP A 112 -16.96 -17.93 11.61
CA ASP A 112 -18.01 -18.69 12.29
C ASP A 112 -17.44 -19.96 12.93
N GLY A 113 -17.82 -20.19 14.20
CA GLY A 113 -17.22 -21.17 15.12
C GLY A 113 -17.40 -22.65 14.79
N ASN A 114 -17.46 -23.03 13.51
CA ASN A 114 -17.62 -24.41 13.06
C ASN A 114 -16.50 -24.93 12.13
N SER A 115 -15.47 -24.12 11.87
CA SER A 115 -14.27 -24.56 11.15
C SER A 115 -13.05 -24.37 12.04
N GLU A 116 -12.15 -25.35 12.07
CA GLU A 116 -10.84 -25.20 12.71
C GLU A 116 -10.22 -23.86 12.29
N THR A 117 -9.96 -22.97 13.25
CA THR A 117 -9.35 -21.68 12.94
C THR A 117 -7.99 -21.94 12.30
N PRO A 118 -7.76 -21.58 11.03
CA PRO A 118 -6.50 -21.86 10.39
C PRO A 118 -5.39 -21.17 11.17
N LYS A 119 -4.28 -21.88 11.41
CA LYS A 119 -3.09 -21.29 12.03
C LYS A 119 -2.45 -20.34 11.03
N ILE A 120 -2.87 -19.07 11.05
CA ILE A 120 -2.31 -18.01 10.23
C ILE A 120 -0.93 -17.61 10.79
N SER A 121 0.08 -17.58 9.92
CA SER A 121 1.45 -17.16 10.25
C SER A 121 1.50 -15.68 10.63
N SER A 122 2.49 -15.29 11.45
CA SER A 122 2.73 -13.88 11.80
C SER A 122 2.89 -13.01 10.54
N VAL A 123 3.69 -13.48 9.58
CA VAL A 123 3.94 -12.78 8.31
C VAL A 123 2.66 -12.56 7.52
N THR A 124 1.72 -13.53 7.57
CA THR A 124 0.44 -13.40 6.89
C THR A 124 -0.45 -12.34 7.55
N TYR A 125 -0.41 -12.22 8.88
CA TYR A 125 -1.09 -11.12 9.57
C TYR A 125 -0.49 -9.76 9.21
N ASP A 126 0.82 -9.70 9.02
CA ASP A 126 1.48 -8.46 8.60
C ASP A 126 1.05 -8.06 7.19
N LEU A 127 1.00 -9.04 6.27
CA LEU A 127 0.47 -8.85 4.91
C LEU A 127 -1.00 -8.40 4.93
N LEU A 128 -1.86 -9.04 5.73
CA LEU A 128 -3.27 -8.65 5.87
C LEU A 128 -3.42 -7.23 6.44
N GLY A 129 -2.55 -6.84 7.38
CA GLY A 129 -2.52 -5.48 7.91
C GLY A 129 -2.16 -4.45 6.84
N TYR A 130 -1.19 -4.77 5.99
CA TYR A 130 -0.83 -3.94 4.84
C TYR A 130 -1.96 -3.88 3.80
N MET A 131 -2.58 -5.01 3.45
CA MET A 131 -3.71 -5.05 2.53
C MET A 131 -4.89 -4.21 3.04
N ALA A 132 -5.20 -4.28 4.33
CA ALA A 132 -6.24 -3.45 4.93
C ALA A 132 -5.90 -1.95 4.85
N TYR A 133 -4.63 -1.58 5.08
CA TYR A 133 -4.16 -0.19 4.93
C TYR A 133 -4.35 0.31 3.48
N GLU A 134 -3.90 -0.44 2.49
CA GLU A 134 -4.03 -0.06 1.07
C GLU A 134 -5.50 -0.05 0.62
N THR A 135 -6.32 -0.98 1.11
CA THR A 135 -7.77 -1.01 0.81
C THR A 135 -8.46 0.26 1.29
N VAL A 136 -8.15 0.73 2.51
CA VAL A 136 -8.70 1.99 3.03
C VAL A 136 -8.25 3.17 2.17
N ALA A 137 -6.96 3.21 1.78
CA ALA A 137 -6.45 4.26 0.92
C ALA A 137 -7.20 4.31 -0.44
N GLN A 138 -7.46 3.15 -1.04
CA GLN A 138 -8.21 3.06 -2.29
C GLN A 138 -9.67 3.53 -2.14
N ILE A 139 -10.35 3.15 -1.06
CA ILE A 139 -11.73 3.60 -0.79
C ILE A 139 -11.78 5.13 -0.64
N VAL A 140 -10.80 5.71 0.06
CA VAL A 140 -10.69 7.17 0.24
C VAL A 140 -10.46 7.86 -1.10
N ASP A 141 -9.56 7.36 -1.94
CA ASP A 141 -9.31 7.93 -3.28
C ASP A 141 -10.58 7.89 -4.16
N LEU A 142 -11.30 6.77 -4.17
CA LEU A 142 -12.56 6.65 -4.92
C LEU A 142 -13.63 7.63 -4.41
N ALA A 143 -13.68 7.87 -3.09
CA ALA A 143 -14.61 8.83 -2.51
C ALA A 143 -14.25 10.28 -2.85
N LEU A 144 -12.97 10.62 -2.94
CA LEU A 144 -12.52 11.92 -3.42
C LEU A 144 -12.87 12.15 -4.90
N LEU A 145 -12.86 11.11 -5.74
CA LEU A 145 -13.35 11.19 -7.11
C LEU A 145 -14.87 11.45 -7.17
N VAL A 146 -15.66 10.76 -6.34
CA VAL A 146 -17.11 11.03 -6.22
C VAL A 146 -17.36 12.48 -5.82
N ARG A 147 -16.59 13.00 -4.86
CA ARG A 147 -16.66 14.40 -4.44
C ARG A 147 -16.32 15.36 -5.58
N GLN A 148 -15.24 15.08 -6.29
CA GLN A 148 -14.83 15.89 -7.45
C GLN A 148 -15.96 15.97 -8.48
N ASP A 149 -16.58 14.84 -8.81
CA ASP A 149 -17.70 14.79 -9.75
C ASP A 149 -18.92 15.55 -9.25
N ASN A 150 -19.22 15.48 -7.94
CA ASN A 150 -20.32 16.22 -7.33
C ASN A 150 -20.09 17.73 -7.33
N LEU A 151 -18.83 18.18 -7.22
CA LEU A 151 -18.46 19.59 -7.31
C LEU A 151 -18.37 20.06 -8.77
N ALA A 152 -18.08 19.16 -9.71
CA ALA A 152 -18.12 19.42 -11.14
C ALA A 152 -19.58 19.44 -11.65
N CYS A 153 -20.18 20.63 -11.60
CA CYS A 153 -21.37 21.05 -12.37
C CYS A 153 -22.76 20.59 -11.87
N PRO A 154 -23.43 21.37 -11.02
CA PRO A 154 -24.88 21.45 -11.03
C PRO A 154 -25.34 22.26 -12.26
N GLY A 155 -25.69 21.61 -13.37
CA GLY A 155 -26.51 22.23 -14.43
C GLY A 155 -25.95 22.35 -15.86
N ALA A 156 -24.81 21.75 -16.20
CA ALA A 156 -24.31 21.73 -17.59
C ALA A 156 -24.68 20.41 -18.30
N PRO A 157 -25.42 20.41 -19.42
CA PRO A 157 -26.01 19.19 -20.02
C PRO A 157 -25.03 18.17 -20.60
N PHE A 158 -23.71 18.39 -20.51
CA PHE A 158 -22.69 17.47 -21.03
C PHE A 158 -21.45 17.31 -20.12
N SER A 159 -21.48 17.85 -18.89
CA SER A 159 -20.31 17.82 -17.99
C SER A 159 -19.89 16.40 -17.60
N TRP A 160 -20.82 15.46 -17.53
CA TRP A 160 -20.56 14.06 -17.18
C TRP A 160 -19.94 13.23 -18.32
N TYR A 161 -19.93 13.76 -19.55
CA TYR A 161 -19.38 13.07 -20.73
C TYR A 161 -18.03 13.64 -21.19
N MET A 162 -17.56 14.73 -20.60
CA MET A 162 -16.18 15.16 -20.81
C MET A 162 -15.30 14.34 -19.87
N PRO A 163 -14.45 13.43 -20.37
CA PRO A 163 -13.33 12.98 -19.56
C PRO A 163 -12.53 14.23 -19.17
N ALA A 164 -11.88 14.20 -18.01
CA ALA A 164 -10.87 15.20 -17.65
C ALA A 164 -9.62 15.05 -18.56
N THR A 165 -9.82 14.94 -19.88
CA THR A 165 -8.78 15.08 -20.87
C THR A 165 -8.30 16.53 -20.80
N GLY A 166 -7.00 16.67 -20.56
CA GLY A 166 -6.31 17.95 -20.45
C GLY A 166 -6.65 18.91 -21.58
N TYR A 167 -6.30 20.18 -21.37
CA TYR A 167 -6.61 21.32 -22.24
C TYR A 167 -8.03 21.88 -22.08
N SER A 168 -8.44 22.16 -20.84
CA SER A 168 -9.46 23.19 -20.59
C SER A 168 -9.01 24.08 -19.44
N THR A 169 -8.38 25.18 -19.84
CA THR A 169 -8.04 26.34 -19.04
C THR A 169 -9.33 26.93 -18.47
N GLY A 170 -9.72 26.54 -17.25
CA GLY A 170 -10.89 27.16 -16.61
C GLY A 170 -11.38 26.53 -15.30
N HIS A 171 -11.60 25.21 -15.25
CA HIS A 171 -12.36 24.64 -14.12
C HIS A 171 -11.96 23.21 -13.72
N SER A 172 -10.67 22.86 -13.80
CA SER A 172 -10.18 21.76 -12.95
C SER A 172 -10.10 22.32 -11.53
N LEU A 173 -11.06 21.98 -10.68
CA LEU A 173 -10.94 22.24 -9.24
C LEU A 173 -9.57 21.72 -8.81
N ASP A 174 -8.75 22.59 -8.22
CA ASP A 174 -7.45 22.21 -7.67
C ASP A 174 -7.66 21.00 -6.76
N SER A 175 -6.83 19.95 -6.83
CA SER A 175 -6.92 18.81 -5.91
C SER A 175 -6.97 19.27 -4.45
N ARG A 176 -6.37 20.44 -4.16
CA ARG A 176 -6.45 21.12 -2.87
C ARG A 176 -7.87 21.52 -2.48
N GLN A 177 -8.72 21.96 -3.41
CA GLN A 177 -10.11 22.34 -3.12
C GLN A 177 -10.96 21.12 -2.76
N ILE A 178 -10.78 19.99 -3.45
CA ILE A 178 -11.50 18.72 -3.20
C ILE A 178 -11.14 18.14 -1.83
N GLU A 179 -9.85 18.17 -1.49
CA GLU A 179 -9.34 17.71 -0.19
C GLU A 179 -9.70 18.67 0.96
N SER A 180 -9.93 19.96 0.67
CA SER A 180 -10.30 20.98 1.66
C SER A 180 -11.80 21.09 1.97
N ALA A 181 -12.67 20.44 1.19
CA ALA A 181 -14.13 20.59 1.25
C ALA A 181 -14.82 19.86 2.44
N GLY A 182 -14.11 19.72 3.57
CA GLY A 182 -14.60 19.08 4.78
C GLY A 182 -14.48 17.54 4.80
N PRO A 183 -14.87 16.90 5.92
CA PRO A 183 -14.75 15.46 6.11
C PRO A 183 -15.52 14.64 5.05
N LEU A 184 -15.04 13.44 4.74
CA LEU A 184 -15.78 12.50 3.87
C LEU A 184 -17.08 12.06 4.54
N THR A 185 -18.17 12.14 3.79
CA THR A 185 -19.50 11.74 4.24
C THR A 185 -19.75 10.26 3.96
N PRO A 186 -20.59 9.58 4.76
CA PRO A 186 -20.98 8.20 4.47
C PRO A 186 -21.65 8.03 3.10
N ALA A 187 -22.28 9.08 2.55
CA ALA A 187 -22.89 9.04 1.22
C ALA A 187 -21.84 8.95 0.11
N GLU A 188 -20.75 9.71 0.21
CA GLU A 188 -19.62 9.65 -0.73
C GLU A 188 -18.95 8.27 -0.70
N ILE A 189 -18.77 7.69 0.49
CA ILE A 189 -18.21 6.33 0.63
C ILE A 189 -19.14 5.28 0.01
N ARG A 190 -20.46 5.35 0.28
CA ARG A 190 -21.43 4.41 -0.30
C ARG A 190 -21.47 4.50 -1.81
N GLU A 191 -21.41 5.71 -2.36
CA GLU A 191 -21.39 5.92 -3.81
C GLU A 191 -20.10 5.43 -4.46
N ALA A 192 -18.95 5.67 -3.83
CA ALA A 192 -17.66 5.14 -4.28
C ALA A 192 -17.68 3.61 -4.35
N LEU A 193 -18.17 2.96 -3.29
CA LEU A 193 -18.32 1.52 -3.23
C LEU A 193 -19.35 0.99 -4.23
N ARG A 194 -20.48 1.69 -4.41
CA ARG A 194 -21.47 1.37 -5.44
C ARG A 194 -20.81 1.38 -6.82
N ARG A 195 -20.09 2.45 -7.19
CA ARG A 195 -19.37 2.54 -8.47
C ARG A 195 -18.33 1.43 -8.62
N TYR A 196 -17.58 1.13 -7.56
CA TYR A 196 -16.59 0.05 -7.55
C TYR A 196 -17.20 -1.31 -7.89
N TRP A 197 -18.32 -1.67 -7.26
CA TRP A 197 -18.98 -2.97 -7.50
C TRP A 197 -19.88 -3.01 -8.73
N THR A 198 -20.29 -1.85 -9.26
CA THR A 198 -21.21 -1.78 -10.41
C THR A 198 -20.53 -1.48 -11.74
N SER A 199 -19.26 -1.06 -11.76
CA SER A 199 -18.52 -0.84 -13.01
C SER A 199 -17.92 -2.14 -13.56
N PRO A 200 -18.34 -2.61 -14.73
CA PRO A 200 -17.52 -3.52 -15.52
C PRO A 200 -16.39 -2.71 -16.15
N ILE A 201 -15.15 -3.15 -15.94
CA ILE A 201 -13.92 -2.45 -16.29
C ILE A 201 -13.87 -2.15 -17.81
N GLY A 202 -13.79 -0.87 -18.20
CA GLY A 202 -13.40 -0.45 -19.55
C GLY A 202 -14.27 0.65 -20.20
N PRO A 203 -13.78 1.30 -21.27
CA PRO A 203 -14.37 2.52 -21.85
C PRO A 203 -15.76 2.35 -22.51
N ALA A 204 -16.36 1.17 -22.44
CA ALA A 204 -17.69 0.84 -22.96
C ALA A 204 -18.76 0.57 -21.88
N ALA A 205 -18.55 0.95 -20.61
CA ALA A 205 -19.53 0.77 -19.53
C ALA A 205 -20.85 1.56 -19.69
N LEU A 206 -21.01 2.34 -20.78
CA LEU A 206 -22.15 3.24 -20.99
C LEU A 206 -23.47 2.55 -21.40
N PHE A 207 -23.51 1.27 -21.78
CA PHE A 207 -24.76 0.71 -22.36
C PHE A 207 -25.24 -0.67 -21.91
N THR A 208 -24.58 -1.36 -20.99
CA THR A 208 -25.02 -2.72 -20.62
C THR A 208 -25.13 -2.94 -19.11
N ARG A 209 -26.38 -2.89 -18.64
CA ARG A 209 -26.90 -3.60 -17.48
C ARG A 209 -26.43 -5.06 -17.57
N ASN A 210 -25.48 -5.50 -16.75
CA ASN A 210 -25.04 -6.90 -16.80
C ASN A 210 -25.59 -7.72 -15.63
N THR A 211 -26.48 -8.62 -16.00
CA THR A 211 -26.81 -9.85 -15.28
C THR A 211 -25.63 -10.82 -15.39
N LEU A 212 -24.98 -11.12 -14.26
CA LEU A 212 -24.20 -12.34 -14.02
C LEU A 212 -23.11 -12.70 -15.05
N SER A 213 -21.84 -12.53 -14.66
CA SER A 213 -20.88 -13.66 -14.51
C SER A 213 -19.47 -13.15 -14.21
N HIS A 214 -18.82 -13.81 -13.23
CA HIS A 214 -17.44 -13.63 -12.75
C HIS A 214 -17.08 -12.36 -11.98
N VAL A 215 -17.74 -12.20 -10.83
CA VAL A 215 -17.32 -11.30 -9.75
C VAL A 215 -16.34 -12.03 -8.83
N HIS A 216 -15.07 -12.23 -9.23
CA HIS A 216 -14.03 -12.69 -8.30
C HIS A 216 -12.60 -12.35 -8.78
N THR A 217 -12.31 -11.07 -9.02
CA THR A 217 -10.91 -10.61 -9.24
C THR A 217 -10.61 -9.21 -8.67
N HIS A 218 -11.49 -8.66 -7.85
CA HIS A 218 -11.37 -7.28 -7.36
C HIS A 218 -10.59 -7.12 -6.03
N VAL A 219 -9.81 -8.11 -5.57
CA VAL A 219 -9.12 -8.02 -4.27
C VAL A 219 -7.62 -8.39 -4.33
N LEU A 220 -7.08 -8.82 -5.48
CA LEU A 220 -5.72 -9.38 -5.53
C LEU A 220 -4.86 -8.89 -6.71
N SER A 221 -4.87 -7.59 -7.01
CA SER A 221 -3.74 -6.99 -7.72
C SER A 221 -2.74 -6.44 -6.69
N CYS A 222 -1.94 -7.36 -6.15
CA CYS A 222 -0.63 -7.12 -5.57
C CYS A 222 0.30 -8.18 -6.17
#